data_AF-A0A7K9AYE8-F1
#
_entry.id   AF-A0A7K9AYE8-F1
#
_cell.length_a   1.000
_cell.length_b   1.000
_cell.length_c   1.000
_cell.angle_alpha   90.00
_cell.angle_beta   90.00
_cell.angle_gamma   90.00
#
_symmetry.space_group_name_H-M   'P 1'
#
loop_
_entity.id
_entity.type
_entity.pdbx_description
1 polymer ?
#
loop_
_entity_poly.entity_id
_entity_poly.type
_entity_poly.pdbx_seq_one_letter_code
_entity_poly.pdbx_strand_id
1 'polypeptide(L)'
;PGPKMESLPEAVLIRILASIPAADLVLVCRLVCCQWKNLVDGAALWILKCQQEGLTGAESQESAENWQNFYFLSKKKRNLIKNPCGEEDLQYWGEVENGGDGWKIEELPGDFGKEFPSEEVHKYFVTSYEWCRKSQVIDLRAEGYWEELMDTTQPKVVVKDWYAGRSDAGCLYELCVKLLSENEDVLAEYKSETIAIPQDNDADWTEISHTFSSYGPGVRFVCFEHGGQDTLFWKGWYGVRVTNSSVTVEP
;
A
#
# COMPACT_ATOMS: atom_id res chain seq x y z
N PRO A 1 -44.17 -8.52 -30.65
CA PRO A 1 -43.18 -7.65 -29.96
C PRO A 1 -43.03 -8.08 -28.50
N GLY A 2 -41.93 -8.78 -28.18
CA GLY A 2 -41.65 -9.17 -26.79
C GLY A 2 -41.41 -7.94 -25.90
N PRO A 3 -41.55 -8.07 -24.57
CA PRO A 3 -41.21 -6.98 -23.66
C PRO A 3 -39.76 -6.58 -23.91
N LYS A 4 -39.53 -5.29 -24.21
CA LYS A 4 -38.19 -4.75 -24.31
C LYS A 4 -37.54 -4.83 -22.93
N MET A 5 -36.25 -5.13 -22.85
CA MET A 5 -35.51 -5.19 -21.59
C MET A 5 -35.65 -3.90 -20.76
N GLU A 6 -35.89 -2.77 -21.43
CA GLU A 6 -36.19 -1.44 -20.87
C GLU A 6 -37.50 -1.37 -20.05
N SER A 7 -38.42 -2.33 -20.20
CA SER A 7 -39.69 -2.37 -19.45
C SER A 7 -39.60 -3.17 -18.14
N LEU A 8 -38.41 -3.69 -17.79
CA LEU A 8 -38.21 -4.40 -16.53
C LEU A 8 -38.19 -3.42 -15.35
N PRO A 9 -38.67 -3.83 -14.15
CA PRO A 9 -38.52 -3.03 -12.95
C PRO A 9 -37.04 -2.73 -12.64
N GLU A 10 -36.78 -1.54 -12.12
CA GLU A 10 -35.42 -1.06 -11.81
C GLU A 10 -34.63 -2.03 -10.93
N ALA A 11 -35.27 -2.59 -9.89
CA ALA A 11 -34.65 -3.57 -9.00
C ALA A 11 -34.19 -4.84 -9.74
N VAL A 12 -34.91 -5.26 -10.80
CA VAL A 12 -34.51 -6.41 -11.62
C VAL A 12 -33.32 -6.05 -12.51
N LEU A 13 -33.34 -4.87 -13.12
CA LEU A 13 -32.22 -4.36 -13.92
C LEU A 13 -30.95 -4.22 -13.08
N ILE A 14 -31.04 -3.69 -11.86
CA ILE A 14 -29.90 -3.60 -10.94
C ILE A 14 -29.31 -4.99 -10.65
N ARG A 15 -30.15 -6.02 -10.42
CA ARG A 15 -29.64 -7.39 -10.20
C ARG A 15 -28.97 -7.98 -11.43
N ILE A 16 -29.48 -7.71 -12.63
CA ILE A 16 -28.87 -8.12 -13.89
C ILE A 16 -27.52 -7.42 -14.07
N LEU A 17 -27.48 -6.10 -13.90
CA LEU A 17 -26.26 -5.31 -13.99
C LEU A 17 -25.23 -5.73 -12.93
N ALA A 18 -25.66 -6.06 -11.70
CA ALA A 18 -24.76 -6.49 -10.64
C ALA A 18 -23.99 -7.77 -11.00
N SER A 19 -24.53 -8.64 -11.86
CA SER A 19 -23.83 -9.84 -12.34
C SER A 19 -22.76 -9.57 -13.40
N ILE A 20 -22.70 -8.36 -13.95
CA ILE A 20 -21.73 -7.96 -14.98
C ILE A 20 -20.42 -7.51 -14.32
N PRO A 21 -19.24 -7.78 -14.92
CA PRO A 21 -17.97 -7.25 -14.46
C PRO A 21 -18.00 -5.73 -14.31
N ALA A 22 -17.39 -5.21 -13.24
CA ALA A 22 -17.44 -3.79 -12.91
C ALA A 22 -16.85 -2.88 -14.00
N ALA A 23 -15.78 -3.32 -14.68
CA ALA A 23 -15.20 -2.58 -15.80
C ALA A 23 -16.21 -2.42 -16.95
N ASP A 24 -16.92 -3.49 -17.31
CA ASP A 24 -17.91 -3.47 -18.39
C ASP A 24 -19.13 -2.61 -18.03
N LEU A 25 -19.50 -2.56 -16.74
CA LEU A 25 -20.56 -1.66 -16.27
C LEU A 25 -20.24 -0.20 -16.61
N VAL A 26 -19.03 0.24 -16.28
CA VAL A 26 -18.59 1.63 -16.45
C VAL A 26 -18.28 1.95 -17.92
N LEU A 27 -17.63 1.05 -18.64
CA LEU A 27 -17.12 1.29 -19.99
C LEU A 27 -18.13 0.97 -21.09
N VAL A 28 -19.05 0.04 -20.86
CA VAL A 28 -19.96 -0.48 -21.89
C VAL A 28 -21.42 -0.24 -21.50
N CYS A 29 -21.88 -0.78 -20.36
CA CYS A 29 -23.29 -0.73 -19.98
C CYS A 29 -23.79 0.71 -19.79
N ARG A 30 -22.93 1.58 -19.23
CA ARG A 30 -23.20 3.01 -19.06
C ARG A 30 -23.52 3.75 -20.37
N LEU A 31 -23.04 3.24 -21.52
CA LEU A 31 -23.22 3.85 -22.84
C LEU A 31 -24.45 3.32 -23.60
N VAL A 32 -25.14 2.31 -23.09
CA VAL A 32 -26.27 1.65 -23.78
C VAL A 32 -27.47 2.59 -23.91
N CYS A 33 -27.93 3.18 -22.81
CA CYS A 33 -29.02 4.16 -22.78
C CYS A 33 -29.00 4.98 -21.49
N CYS A 34 -29.81 6.05 -21.43
CA CYS A 34 -29.90 6.93 -20.27
C CYS A 34 -30.35 6.22 -18.99
N GLN A 35 -31.24 5.22 -19.09
CA GLN A 35 -31.67 4.43 -17.94
C GLN A 35 -30.48 3.64 -17.36
N TRP A 36 -29.72 2.95 -18.20
CA TRP A 36 -28.56 2.16 -17.76
C TRP A 36 -27.47 3.06 -17.19
N LYS A 37 -27.22 4.22 -17.80
CA LYS A 37 -26.32 5.23 -17.26
C LYS A 37 -26.71 5.63 -15.83
N ASN A 38 -27.98 5.94 -15.58
CA ASN A 38 -28.45 6.34 -14.26
C ASN A 38 -28.30 5.23 -13.21
N LEU A 39 -28.49 3.96 -13.61
CA LEU A 39 -28.30 2.82 -12.71
C LEU A 39 -26.84 2.53 -12.42
N VAL A 40 -25.97 2.66 -13.43
CA VAL A 40 -24.52 2.50 -13.26
C VAL A 40 -23.93 3.63 -12.43
N ASP A 41 -24.36 4.87 -12.62
CA ASP A 41 -23.91 6.02 -11.83
C ASP A 41 -24.55 6.04 -10.41
N GLY A 42 -25.53 5.18 -10.15
CA GLY A 42 -26.29 5.13 -8.90
C GLY A 42 -25.69 4.22 -7.83
N ALA A 43 -25.80 4.63 -6.56
CA ALA A 43 -25.25 3.87 -5.42
C ALA A 43 -25.82 2.45 -5.27
N ALA A 44 -27.11 2.25 -5.58
CA ALA A 44 -27.81 0.98 -5.33
C ALA A 44 -27.15 -0.23 -6.02
N LEU A 45 -26.61 -0.03 -7.23
CA LEU A 45 -25.90 -1.07 -7.97
C LEU A 45 -24.62 -1.49 -7.26
N TRP A 46 -23.81 -0.51 -6.87
CA TRP A 46 -22.51 -0.75 -6.26
C TRP A 46 -22.63 -1.29 -4.83
N ILE A 47 -23.61 -0.82 -4.05
CA ILE A 47 -23.96 -1.41 -2.74
C ILE A 47 -24.26 -2.90 -2.90
N LEU A 48 -25.12 -3.25 -3.87
CA LEU A 48 -25.47 -4.65 -4.11
C LEU A 48 -24.24 -5.49 -4.50
N LYS A 49 -23.37 -4.96 -5.37
CA LYS A 49 -22.12 -5.66 -5.73
C LYS A 49 -21.18 -5.83 -4.53
N CYS A 50 -20.99 -4.79 -3.72
CA CYS A 50 -20.21 -4.87 -2.50
C CYS A 50 -20.75 -5.94 -1.55
N GLN A 51 -22.07 -6.02 -1.36
CA GLN A 51 -22.70 -7.05 -0.52
C GLN A 51 -22.50 -8.46 -1.07
N GLN A 52 -22.69 -8.65 -2.39
CA GLN A 52 -22.51 -9.95 -3.05
C GLN A 52 -21.08 -10.47 -2.96
N GLU A 53 -20.10 -9.57 -2.93
CA GLU A 53 -18.68 -9.89 -2.89
C GLU A 53 -18.08 -9.79 -1.47
N GLY A 54 -18.90 -9.57 -0.44
CA GLY A 54 -18.46 -9.53 0.96
C GLY A 54 -17.61 -8.31 1.33
N LEU A 55 -17.69 -7.23 0.56
CA LEU A 55 -16.91 -5.99 0.77
C LEU A 55 -17.54 -5.05 1.82
N THR A 56 -18.81 -5.26 2.17
CA THR A 56 -19.52 -4.45 3.18
C THR A 56 -19.25 -4.98 4.60
N GLY A 57 -18.08 -4.67 5.17
CA GLY A 57 -17.78 -4.89 6.59
C GLY A 57 -18.48 -3.86 7.51
N ALA A 58 -18.44 -4.06 8.83
CA ALA A 58 -19.14 -3.21 9.81
C ALA A 58 -18.73 -1.72 9.79
N GLU A 59 -17.52 -1.40 9.33
CA GLU A 59 -16.97 -0.03 9.26
C GLU A 59 -17.29 0.70 7.95
N SER A 60 -17.86 0.00 6.95
CA SER A 60 -17.94 0.47 5.55
C SER A 60 -19.11 1.41 5.22
N GLN A 61 -20.11 1.53 6.10
CA GLN A 61 -21.35 2.24 5.78
C GLN A 61 -21.33 3.74 6.10
N GLU A 62 -20.42 4.22 6.95
CA GLU A 62 -20.49 5.61 7.45
C GLU A 62 -19.79 6.65 6.55
N SER A 63 -18.98 6.25 5.57
CA SER A 63 -18.08 7.18 4.84
C SER A 63 -18.03 7.03 3.31
N ALA A 64 -18.76 6.08 2.70
CA ALA A 64 -18.71 5.90 1.25
C ALA A 64 -19.58 6.97 0.53
N GLU A 65 -19.02 8.17 0.32
CA GLU A 65 -19.65 9.22 -0.49
C GLU A 65 -19.88 8.76 -1.94
N ASN A 66 -19.02 7.85 -2.44
CA ASN A 66 -19.14 7.23 -3.76
C ASN A 66 -18.92 5.72 -3.70
N TRP A 67 -20.02 4.95 -3.71
CA TRP A 67 -20.01 3.48 -3.66
C TRP A 67 -19.29 2.82 -4.84
N GLN A 68 -19.24 3.47 -5.99
CA GLN A 68 -18.45 2.97 -7.13
C GLN A 68 -16.95 2.98 -6.80
N ASN A 69 -16.45 4.11 -6.29
CA ASN A 69 -15.04 4.24 -5.90
C ASN A 69 -14.72 3.29 -4.76
N PHE A 70 -15.57 3.21 -3.74
CA PHE A 70 -15.44 2.27 -2.64
C PHE A 70 -15.29 0.82 -3.15
N TYR A 71 -16.15 0.39 -4.09
CA TYR A 71 -16.06 -0.94 -4.69
C TYR A 71 -14.70 -1.17 -5.37
N PHE A 72 -14.27 -0.27 -6.25
CA PHE A 72 -13.02 -0.43 -6.98
C PHE A 72 -11.79 -0.40 -6.06
N LEU A 73 -11.76 0.52 -5.09
CA LEU A 73 -10.68 0.62 -4.10
C LEU A 73 -10.63 -0.64 -3.23
N SER A 74 -11.77 -1.10 -2.71
CA SER A 74 -11.85 -2.33 -1.92
C SER A 74 -11.40 -3.57 -2.69
N LYS A 75 -11.74 -3.69 -3.98
CA LYS A 75 -11.30 -4.80 -4.84
C LYS A 75 -9.81 -4.74 -5.19
N LYS A 76 -9.22 -3.54 -5.20
CA LYS A 76 -7.82 -3.32 -5.57
C LYS A 76 -6.89 -3.24 -4.38
N LYS A 77 -7.41 -3.09 -3.16
CA LYS A 77 -6.63 -3.02 -1.92
C LYS A 77 -5.74 -4.25 -1.78
N ARG A 78 -4.43 -4.01 -1.88
CA ARG A 78 -3.35 -4.97 -1.62
C ARG A 78 -2.07 -4.19 -1.36
N ASN A 79 -1.05 -4.87 -0.81
CA ASN A 79 0.28 -4.29 -0.73
C ASN A 79 0.83 -4.04 -2.13
N LEU A 80 1.27 -2.80 -2.38
CA LEU A 80 1.89 -2.37 -3.63
C LEU A 80 3.42 -2.49 -3.60
N ILE A 81 4.01 -2.67 -2.40
CA ILE A 81 5.43 -2.99 -2.27
C ILE A 81 5.68 -4.43 -2.72
N LYS A 82 6.63 -4.60 -3.63
CA LYS A 82 7.11 -5.91 -4.09
C LYS A 82 8.26 -6.38 -3.22
N ASN A 83 8.30 -7.68 -2.94
CA ASN A 83 9.31 -8.32 -2.10
C ASN A 83 9.54 -7.59 -0.74
N PRO A 84 8.46 -7.41 0.06
CA PRO A 84 8.53 -6.64 1.31
C PRO A 84 9.35 -7.32 2.42
N CYS A 85 9.55 -8.63 2.33
CA CYS A 85 10.20 -9.43 3.38
C CYS A 85 11.57 -10.02 2.96
N GLY A 86 12.00 -9.87 1.71
CA GLY A 86 13.29 -10.40 1.25
C GLY A 86 13.25 -11.84 0.76
N GLU A 87 12.09 -12.38 0.40
CA GLU A 87 11.97 -13.73 -0.18
C GLU A 87 12.69 -13.87 -1.52
N GLU A 88 12.79 -12.77 -2.27
CA GLU A 88 13.45 -12.69 -3.57
C GLU A 88 14.75 -11.86 -3.48
N ASP A 89 15.50 -12.01 -2.40
CA ASP A 89 16.71 -11.22 -2.09
C ASP A 89 16.40 -9.71 -2.16
N LEU A 90 17.19 -8.92 -2.92
CA LEU A 90 16.96 -7.49 -3.17
C LEU A 90 16.16 -7.22 -4.46
N GLN A 91 15.53 -8.23 -5.08
CA GLN A 91 14.73 -7.99 -6.27
C GLN A 91 13.61 -6.97 -6.00
N TYR A 92 13.31 -6.17 -7.03
CA TYR A 92 12.35 -5.05 -7.04
C TYR A 92 12.70 -3.83 -6.18
N TRP A 93 13.75 -3.90 -5.36
CA TRP A 93 14.30 -2.72 -4.72
C TRP A 93 15.21 -2.01 -5.72
N GLY A 94 14.89 -0.73 -5.98
CA GLY A 94 15.48 0.09 -7.03
C GLY A 94 16.86 0.62 -6.64
N GLU A 95 16.93 1.86 -6.16
CA GLU A 95 18.19 2.44 -5.70
C GLU A 95 18.58 1.77 -4.38
N VAL A 96 19.74 1.10 -4.38
CA VAL A 96 20.28 0.43 -3.19
C VAL A 96 21.63 1.05 -2.86
N GLU A 97 21.69 1.76 -1.73
CA GLU A 97 22.92 2.23 -1.11
C GLU A 97 23.43 1.15 -0.16
N ASN A 98 24.68 0.72 -0.35
CA ASN A 98 25.34 -0.32 0.43
C ASN A 98 26.53 0.26 1.18
N GLY A 99 26.28 0.89 2.33
CA GLY A 99 27.34 1.27 3.26
C GLY A 99 27.96 0.04 3.95
N GLY A 100 29.25 0.11 4.31
CA GLY A 100 29.94 -0.98 5.00
C GLY A 100 29.93 -2.31 4.24
N ASP A 101 29.46 -3.38 4.89
CA ASP A 101 29.29 -4.70 4.27
C ASP A 101 27.95 -4.85 3.51
N GLY A 102 27.18 -3.76 3.36
CA GLY A 102 25.95 -3.67 2.58
C GLY A 102 24.72 -4.31 3.24
N TRP A 103 23.65 -4.45 2.46
CA TRP A 103 22.45 -5.17 2.88
C TRP A 103 22.68 -6.69 2.92
N LYS A 104 22.08 -7.35 3.90
CA LYS A 104 21.95 -8.81 3.94
C LYS A 104 20.52 -9.21 4.25
N ILE A 105 20.11 -10.37 3.73
CA ILE A 105 18.85 -10.99 4.05
C ILE A 105 19.11 -12.12 5.03
N GLU A 106 18.34 -12.18 6.11
CA GLU A 106 18.43 -13.20 7.15
C GLU A 106 17.04 -13.75 7.48
N GLU A 107 17.00 -14.97 8.02
CA GLU A 107 15.78 -15.64 8.48
C GLU A 107 15.43 -15.19 9.91
N LEU A 108 14.14 -15.21 10.25
CA LEU A 108 13.63 -14.98 11.59
C LEU A 108 13.71 -16.26 12.44
N PRO A 109 13.99 -16.14 13.76
CA PRO A 109 14.45 -14.94 14.44
C PRO A 109 15.96 -14.72 14.18
N GLY A 110 16.35 -13.47 14.02
CA GLY A 110 17.75 -13.08 13.91
C GLY A 110 18.54 -13.24 15.22
N ASP A 111 19.87 -13.32 15.13
CA ASP A 111 20.76 -13.33 16.30
C ASP A 111 20.47 -12.14 17.23
N PHE A 112 20.27 -12.37 18.53
CA PHE A 112 19.91 -11.30 19.49
C PHE A 112 18.64 -10.51 19.09
N GLY A 113 17.77 -11.13 18.28
CA GLY A 113 16.46 -10.63 17.90
C GLY A 113 15.31 -11.37 18.56
N LYS A 114 14.10 -10.90 18.29
CA LYS A 114 12.85 -11.59 18.64
C LYS A 114 12.10 -12.03 17.39
N GLU A 115 11.19 -12.98 17.61
CA GLU A 115 10.21 -13.41 16.60
C GLU A 115 9.37 -12.23 16.11
N PHE A 116 8.99 -12.29 14.84
CA PHE A 116 8.05 -11.32 14.29
C PHE A 116 6.62 -11.62 14.77
N PRO A 117 5.74 -10.62 15.00
CA PRO A 117 4.39 -10.86 15.50
C PRO A 117 3.46 -11.69 14.58
N SER A 118 3.82 -11.86 13.30
CA SER A 118 3.07 -12.62 12.30
C SER A 118 3.86 -13.83 11.83
N GLU A 119 3.21 -15.00 11.79
CA GLU A 119 3.79 -16.25 11.27
C GLU A 119 3.99 -16.25 9.74
N GLU A 120 3.45 -15.26 9.02
CA GLU A 120 3.59 -15.17 7.55
C GLU A 120 4.93 -14.55 7.13
N VAL A 121 5.65 -13.91 8.05
CA VAL A 121 6.93 -13.24 7.79
C VAL A 121 8.07 -14.12 8.27
N HIS A 122 8.95 -14.51 7.34
CA HIS A 122 10.04 -15.45 7.61
C HIS A 122 11.42 -14.82 7.52
N LYS A 123 11.55 -13.70 6.79
CA LYS A 123 12.83 -13.02 6.53
C LYS A 123 12.78 -11.53 6.83
N TYR A 124 13.96 -10.95 6.95
CA TYR A 124 14.16 -9.51 7.03
C TYR A 124 15.43 -9.06 6.30
N PHE A 125 15.49 -7.77 6.00
CA PHE A 125 16.69 -7.11 5.52
C PHE A 125 17.44 -6.49 6.70
N VAL A 126 18.76 -6.58 6.73
CA VAL A 126 19.59 -5.97 7.78
C VAL A 126 20.70 -5.12 7.18
N THR A 127 20.92 -3.96 7.80
CA THR A 127 21.94 -2.98 7.41
C THR A 127 23.27 -3.22 8.11
N SER A 128 24.33 -2.60 7.59
CA SER A 128 25.70 -2.73 8.10
C SER A 128 26.05 -1.52 9.01
N TYR A 129 27.34 -1.20 9.09
CA TYR A 129 27.90 -0.16 9.97
C TYR A 129 28.01 1.24 9.34
N GLU A 130 27.64 1.37 8.07
CA GLU A 130 27.41 2.66 7.41
C GLU A 130 26.01 2.63 6.79
N TRP A 131 25.49 3.81 6.42
CA TRP A 131 24.14 3.94 5.87
C TRP A 131 23.91 3.01 4.69
N CYS A 132 22.95 2.11 4.88
CA CYS A 132 22.34 1.33 3.82
C CYS A 132 20.92 1.86 3.59
N ARG A 133 20.57 2.13 2.34
CA ARG A 133 19.22 2.57 1.93
C ARG A 133 18.72 1.71 0.80
N LYS A 134 17.42 1.53 0.71
CA LYS A 134 16.76 0.94 -0.46
C LYS A 134 15.42 1.61 -0.72
N SER A 135 15.09 1.79 -1.99
CA SER A 135 13.85 2.45 -2.41
C SER A 135 13.02 1.61 -3.40
N GLN A 136 11.73 1.90 -3.47
CA GLN A 136 10.85 1.39 -4.52
C GLN A 136 9.86 2.49 -4.95
N VAL A 137 9.77 2.71 -6.27
CA VAL A 137 8.81 3.64 -6.86
C VAL A 137 7.64 2.86 -7.40
N ILE A 138 6.45 3.15 -6.88
CA ILE A 138 5.18 2.50 -7.24
C ILE A 138 4.47 3.39 -8.26
N ASP A 139 4.18 2.85 -9.44
CA ASP A 139 3.32 3.48 -10.45
C ASP A 139 1.85 3.16 -10.17
N LEU A 140 1.12 4.14 -9.66
CA LEU A 140 -0.28 3.97 -9.27
C LEU A 140 -1.18 3.63 -10.46
N ARG A 141 -0.88 4.16 -11.65
CA ARG A 141 -1.64 3.87 -12.86
C ARG A 141 -1.42 2.44 -13.31
N ALA A 142 -0.19 1.94 -13.26
CA ALA A 142 0.13 0.54 -13.55
C ALA A 142 -0.49 -0.43 -12.54
N GLU A 143 -0.59 -0.05 -11.27
CA GLU A 143 -1.32 -0.81 -10.23
C GLU A 143 -2.86 -0.68 -10.38
N GLY A 144 -3.31 0.20 -11.28
CA GLY A 144 -4.68 0.34 -11.75
C GLY A 144 -5.53 1.33 -10.97
N TYR A 145 -4.91 2.30 -10.30
CA TYR A 145 -5.53 3.50 -9.77
C TYR A 145 -5.47 4.59 -10.85
N TRP A 146 -6.61 4.89 -11.47
CA TRP A 146 -6.65 5.83 -12.58
C TRP A 146 -6.54 7.28 -12.10
N GLU A 147 -6.15 8.16 -13.02
CA GLU A 147 -5.79 9.55 -12.75
C GLU A 147 -6.93 10.33 -12.09
N GLU A 148 -8.15 10.22 -12.63
CA GLU A 148 -9.30 10.93 -12.08
C GLU A 148 -9.63 10.49 -10.65
N LEU A 149 -9.41 9.22 -10.29
CA LEU A 149 -9.59 8.74 -8.91
C LEU A 149 -8.60 9.42 -7.97
N MET A 150 -7.32 9.42 -8.37
CA MET A 150 -6.25 10.01 -7.58
C MET A 150 -6.40 11.53 -7.46
N ASP A 151 -6.89 12.21 -8.50
CA ASP A 151 -7.01 13.66 -8.53
C ASP A 151 -8.25 14.17 -7.77
N THR A 152 -9.39 13.47 -7.91
CA THR A 152 -10.67 13.93 -7.36
C THR A 152 -11.03 13.29 -6.03
N THR A 153 -10.85 11.97 -5.91
CA THR A 153 -11.22 11.24 -4.69
C THR A 153 -10.11 11.31 -3.66
N GLN A 154 -8.85 11.37 -4.12
CA GLN A 154 -7.65 11.41 -3.28
C GLN A 154 -7.72 10.34 -2.18
N PRO A 155 -7.92 9.05 -2.55
CA PRO A 155 -8.04 7.96 -1.58
C PRO A 155 -6.81 7.91 -0.68
N LYS A 156 -7.01 7.48 0.57
CA LYS A 156 -5.92 7.46 1.56
C LYS A 156 -4.81 6.52 1.09
N VAL A 157 -3.58 7.02 1.06
CA VAL A 157 -2.39 6.20 0.83
C VAL A 157 -1.79 5.88 2.18
N VAL A 158 -1.88 4.61 2.59
CA VAL A 158 -1.38 4.13 3.89
C VAL A 158 -0.04 3.45 3.67
N VAL A 159 0.94 3.88 4.44
CA VAL A 159 2.30 3.38 4.45
C VAL A 159 2.55 2.75 5.80
N LYS A 160 3.12 1.54 5.80
CA LYS A 160 3.62 0.90 7.01
C LYS A 160 5.00 0.32 6.77
N ASP A 161 5.81 0.30 7.79
CA ASP A 161 7.07 -0.43 7.80
C ASP A 161 7.36 -0.98 9.19
N TRP A 162 8.15 -2.04 9.26
CA TRP A 162 8.56 -2.64 10.52
C TRP A 162 10.06 -2.61 10.66
N TYR A 163 10.54 -2.19 11.82
CA TYR A 163 11.96 -2.13 12.12
C TYR A 163 12.27 -2.69 13.52
N ALA A 164 13.49 -3.23 13.67
CA ALA A 164 14.02 -3.71 14.93
C ALA A 164 15.55 -3.58 14.98
N GLY A 165 16.10 -3.45 16.19
CA GLY A 165 17.54 -3.58 16.44
C GLY A 165 17.89 -4.99 16.92
N ARG A 166 19.19 -5.23 17.11
CA ARG A 166 19.68 -6.32 17.96
C ARG A 166 19.71 -5.87 19.41
N SER A 167 19.53 -6.76 20.37
CA SER A 167 19.69 -6.38 21.78
C SER A 167 21.15 -6.06 22.15
N ASP A 168 22.14 -6.63 21.46
CA ASP A 168 23.57 -6.43 21.74
C ASP A 168 24.22 -5.25 21.00
N ALA A 169 23.49 -4.55 20.13
CA ALA A 169 24.02 -3.44 19.34
C ALA A 169 23.00 -2.33 19.09
N GLY A 170 23.44 -1.07 19.24
CA GLY A 170 22.63 0.09 18.88
C GLY A 170 22.62 0.34 17.36
N CYS A 171 21.53 0.89 16.85
CA CYS A 171 21.38 1.22 15.43
C CYS A 171 20.47 2.44 15.20
N LEU A 172 20.48 2.94 13.96
CA LEU A 172 19.65 4.04 13.48
C LEU A 172 18.73 3.56 12.36
N TYR A 173 17.53 4.15 12.30
CA TYR A 173 16.53 3.90 11.27
C TYR A 173 15.95 5.20 10.73
N GLU A 174 15.68 5.24 9.42
CA GLU A 174 14.98 6.31 8.73
C GLU A 174 13.99 5.76 7.70
N LEU A 175 12.83 6.42 7.61
CA LEU A 175 11.82 6.21 6.57
C LEU A 175 11.51 7.54 5.88
N CYS A 176 11.53 7.54 4.55
CA CYS A 176 11.10 8.66 3.72
C CYS A 176 10.14 8.16 2.65
N VAL A 177 8.93 8.71 2.61
CA VAL A 177 7.94 8.41 1.57
C VAL A 177 7.47 9.69 0.91
N LYS A 178 7.46 9.70 -0.42
CA LYS A 178 7.06 10.84 -1.23
C LYS A 178 5.91 10.46 -2.15
N LEU A 179 4.91 11.33 -2.25
CA LEU A 179 3.92 11.30 -3.32
C LEU A 179 4.42 12.19 -4.46
N LEU A 180 4.52 11.64 -5.66
CA LEU A 180 5.15 12.30 -6.81
C LEU A 180 4.16 12.55 -7.95
N SER A 181 4.39 13.64 -8.68
CA SER A 181 3.68 13.98 -9.91
C SER A 181 4.08 13.09 -11.08
N GLU A 182 3.42 13.24 -12.25
CA GLU A 182 3.85 12.58 -13.50
C GLU A 182 5.29 12.94 -13.91
N ASN A 183 5.76 14.14 -13.54
CA ASN A 183 7.12 14.61 -13.80
C ASN A 183 8.08 14.34 -12.64
N GLU A 184 7.69 13.49 -11.69
CA GLU A 184 8.45 13.15 -10.49
C GLU A 184 8.66 14.32 -9.49
N ASP A 185 7.87 15.39 -9.60
CA ASP A 185 7.88 16.47 -8.61
C ASP A 185 7.28 15.99 -7.29
N VAL A 186 7.88 16.38 -6.15
CA VAL A 186 7.37 16.03 -4.82
C VAL A 186 6.12 16.86 -4.50
N LEU A 187 4.97 16.19 -4.40
CA LEU A 187 3.68 16.81 -4.05
C LEU A 187 3.40 16.74 -2.54
N ALA A 188 3.81 15.63 -1.91
CA ALA A 188 3.77 15.47 -0.46
C ALA A 188 4.95 14.58 -0.01
N GLU A 189 5.44 14.81 1.20
CA GLU A 189 6.54 14.05 1.77
C GLU A 189 6.24 13.74 3.24
N TYR A 190 6.47 12.49 3.62
CA TYR A 190 6.62 12.06 4.99
C TYR A 190 8.07 11.61 5.19
N LYS A 191 8.74 12.21 6.16
CA LYS A 191 10.08 11.78 6.58
C LYS A 191 10.04 11.57 8.09
N SER A 192 10.41 10.39 8.55
CA SER A 192 10.56 10.13 9.98
C SER A 192 11.73 10.95 10.51
N GLU A 193 11.73 11.22 11.82
CA GLU A 193 12.99 11.54 12.50
C GLU A 193 13.94 10.34 12.40
N THR A 194 15.25 10.57 12.55
CA THR A 194 16.22 9.49 12.69
C THR A 194 15.96 8.78 14.02
N ILE A 195 15.43 7.56 13.95
CA ILE A 195 15.07 6.79 15.13
C ILE A 195 16.32 6.07 15.63
N ALA A 196 16.76 6.39 16.85
CA ALA A 196 17.87 5.71 17.50
C ALA A 196 17.37 4.56 18.39
N ILE A 197 17.82 3.35 18.10
CA ILE A 197 17.58 2.16 18.91
C ILE A 197 18.84 1.92 19.75
N PRO A 198 18.78 2.04 21.09
CA PRO A 198 19.95 1.89 21.94
C PRO A 198 20.42 0.44 22.01
N GLN A 199 21.67 0.22 22.41
CA GLN A 199 22.13 -1.09 22.86
C GLN A 199 21.36 -1.51 24.13
N ASP A 200 21.27 -2.82 24.38
CA ASP A 200 20.51 -3.45 25.47
C ASP A 200 19.00 -3.18 25.39
N ASN A 201 18.49 -2.91 24.18
CA ASN A 201 17.06 -2.83 23.91
C ASN A 201 16.41 -4.21 23.92
N ASP A 202 15.09 -4.23 24.02
CA ASP A 202 14.30 -5.47 24.07
C ASP A 202 14.26 -6.24 22.74
N ALA A 203 14.86 -5.72 21.66
CA ALA A 203 14.85 -6.26 20.30
C ALA A 203 13.44 -6.49 19.73
N ASP A 204 12.46 -5.71 20.21
CA ASP A 204 11.07 -5.77 19.76
C ASP A 204 10.91 -5.11 18.38
N TRP A 205 10.11 -5.77 17.53
CA TRP A 205 9.67 -5.21 16.26
C TRP A 205 8.68 -4.08 16.48
N THR A 206 8.96 -2.92 15.88
CA THR A 206 8.13 -1.72 15.97
C THR A 206 7.54 -1.38 14.60
N GLU A 207 6.22 -1.18 14.53
CA GLU A 207 5.55 -0.66 13.33
C GLU A 207 5.61 0.86 13.31
N ILE A 208 6.04 1.44 12.19
CA ILE A 208 5.81 2.84 11.84
C ILE A 208 4.73 2.92 10.77
N SER A 209 3.81 3.87 10.91
CA SER A 209 2.68 4.03 10.00
C SER A 209 2.43 5.50 9.70
N HIS A 210 2.15 5.80 8.43
CA HIS A 210 1.74 7.12 7.97
C HIS A 210 0.57 6.99 6.99
N THR A 211 -0.33 7.97 6.99
CA THR A 211 -1.44 8.01 6.04
C THR A 211 -1.49 9.37 5.38
N PHE A 212 -1.25 9.41 4.07
CA PHE A 212 -1.50 10.59 3.27
C PHE A 212 -3.00 10.68 2.98
N SER A 213 -3.57 11.85 3.25
CA SER A 213 -4.95 12.20 2.90
C SER A 213 -5.00 13.65 2.48
N SER A 214 -5.95 14.01 1.61
CA SER A 214 -6.10 15.39 1.12
C SER A 214 -4.80 15.96 0.52
N TYR A 215 -4.04 15.14 -0.22
CA TYR A 215 -2.73 15.48 -0.77
C TYR A 215 -2.78 16.35 -2.04
N GLY A 216 -3.98 16.72 -2.49
CA GLY A 216 -4.17 17.47 -3.73
C GLY A 216 -4.10 16.60 -4.98
N PRO A 217 -4.44 17.15 -6.16
CA PRO A 217 -4.39 16.42 -7.41
C PRO A 217 -2.95 16.25 -7.93
N GLY A 218 -2.77 15.31 -8.85
CA GLY A 218 -1.54 15.13 -9.62
C GLY A 218 -0.66 13.97 -9.18
N VAL A 219 -1.00 13.27 -8.09
CA VAL A 219 -0.21 12.12 -7.62
C VAL A 219 -0.28 10.97 -8.63
N ARG A 220 0.88 10.50 -9.08
CA ARG A 220 1.04 9.37 -10.01
C ARG A 220 1.95 8.28 -9.47
N PHE A 221 2.91 8.65 -8.61
CA PHE A 221 3.82 7.68 -8.00
C PHE A 221 3.91 7.81 -6.49
N VAL A 222 4.27 6.72 -5.84
CA VAL A 222 4.71 6.69 -4.44
C VAL A 222 6.15 6.21 -4.42
N CYS A 223 7.07 7.05 -3.95
CA CYS A 223 8.46 6.65 -3.71
C CYS A 223 8.60 6.31 -2.23
N PHE A 224 8.83 5.03 -1.93
CA PHE A 224 9.10 4.52 -0.59
C PHE A 224 10.60 4.29 -0.45
N GLU A 225 11.25 4.87 0.56
CA GLU A 225 12.65 4.67 0.87
C GLU A 225 12.83 4.47 2.37
N HIS A 226 13.60 3.48 2.76
CA HIS A 226 14.02 3.33 4.15
C HIS A 226 15.48 2.90 4.24
N GLY A 227 16.03 2.99 5.44
CA GLY A 227 17.41 2.59 5.66
C GLY A 227 17.87 2.82 7.08
N GLY A 228 19.15 2.54 7.28
CA GLY A 228 19.77 2.63 8.59
C GLY A 228 21.22 2.20 8.58
N GLN A 229 21.80 2.21 9.78
CA GLN A 229 23.16 1.77 10.06
C GLN A 229 23.29 1.41 11.53
N ASP A 230 24.36 0.75 11.92
CA ASP A 230 24.70 0.62 13.35
C ASP A 230 25.18 1.96 13.95
N THR A 231 25.33 1.98 15.28
CA THR A 231 25.98 3.11 16.00
C THR A 231 27.34 2.74 16.60
N LEU A 232 27.78 1.50 16.43
CA LEU A 232 28.99 0.94 17.07
C LEU A 232 30.17 0.80 16.10
N PHE A 233 29.93 0.97 14.80
CA PHE A 233 30.88 0.80 13.72
C PHE A 233 31.51 -0.60 13.68
N TRP A 234 30.69 -1.63 13.91
CA TRP A 234 31.13 -3.02 13.98
C TRP A 234 30.99 -3.70 12.62
N LYS A 235 32.09 -4.29 12.15
CA LYS A 235 32.09 -5.03 10.89
C LYS A 235 31.06 -6.16 10.92
N GLY A 236 30.21 -6.23 9.90
CA GLY A 236 29.08 -7.17 9.79
C GLY A 236 27.73 -6.46 9.73
N TRP A 237 26.69 -7.14 10.20
CA TRP A 237 25.29 -6.69 10.13
C TRP A 237 24.73 -6.45 11.53
N TYR A 238 25.10 -5.30 12.08
CA TYR A 238 24.70 -4.83 13.41
C TYR A 238 23.76 -3.62 13.35
N GLY A 239 23.40 -3.18 12.12
CA GLY A 239 22.47 -2.08 11.92
C GLY A 239 21.00 -2.49 12.10
N VAL A 240 20.10 -1.60 11.71
CA VAL A 240 18.66 -1.85 11.77
C VAL A 240 18.25 -3.01 10.86
N ARG A 241 17.27 -3.78 11.34
CA ARG A 241 16.52 -4.79 10.61
C ARG A 241 15.19 -4.22 10.17
N VAL A 242 14.80 -4.44 8.91
CA VAL A 242 13.53 -3.98 8.34
C VAL A 242 12.84 -5.09 7.57
N THR A 243 11.52 -5.17 7.65
CA THR A 243 10.71 -6.18 6.93
C THR A 243 9.25 -5.75 6.85
N ASN A 244 8.43 -6.53 6.13
CA ASN A 244 6.98 -6.37 6.06
C ASN A 244 6.53 -4.94 5.68
N SER A 245 7.32 -4.27 4.82
CA SER A 245 7.00 -2.94 4.31
C SER A 245 5.73 -2.99 3.46
N SER A 246 4.86 -2.00 3.59
CA SER A 246 3.65 -1.94 2.79
C SER A 246 3.19 -0.54 2.41
N VAL A 247 2.62 -0.47 1.21
CA VAL A 247 1.87 0.70 0.73
C VAL A 247 0.54 0.18 0.22
N THR A 248 -0.57 0.70 0.76
CA THR A 248 -1.93 0.39 0.30
C THR A 248 -2.68 1.68 -0.05
N VAL A 249 -3.66 1.56 -0.94
CA VAL A 249 -4.63 2.63 -1.22
C VAL A 249 -5.97 2.17 -0.68
N GLU A 250 -6.49 2.90 0.30
CA GLU A 250 -7.69 2.54 1.04
C GLU A 250 -8.96 3.18 0.45
N PRO A 251 -10.11 2.50 0.56
CA PRO A 251 -11.41 3.02 0.14
C PRO A 251 -11.90 4.23 0.93
#